data_AF-A0A091B438-F1
#
_entry.id   AF-A0A091B438-F1
#
_cell.length_a   1.000
_cell.length_b   1.000
_cell.length_c   1.000
_cell.angle_alpha   90.00
_cell.angle_beta   90.00
_cell.angle_gamma   90.00
#
_symmetry.space_group_name_H-M   'P 1'
#
loop_
_entity.id
_entity.type
_entity.pdbx_description
1 polymer ?
#
loop_
_entity_poly.entity_id
_entity_poly.type
_entity_poly.pdbx_seq_one_letter_code
_entity_poly.pdbx_strand_id
1 'polypeptide(L)'
;MLKELMYTGLGGALLFKERVEEELKKLEEKGKISTSDTKSFLESLKTKGENEETRLKEEIKTAIKEVIEELGLATKKDIEEALKK
;
A
#
# COMPACT_ATOMS: atom_id res chain seq x y z
N MET A 1 14.46 -6.35 -6.70
CA MET A 1 14.06 -6.06 -5.31
C MET A 1 12.86 -5.12 -5.21
N LEU A 2 12.97 -3.79 -5.37
CA LEU A 2 11.81 -2.88 -5.15
C LEU A 2 10.61 -3.17 -6.09
N LYS A 3 10.89 -3.46 -7.37
CA LYS A 3 9.86 -3.85 -8.36
C LYS A 3 9.12 -5.13 -7.96
N GLU A 4 9.84 -6.12 -7.44
CA GLU A 4 9.27 -7.40 -7.00
C GLU A 4 8.45 -7.23 -5.72
N LEU A 5 8.91 -6.39 -4.80
CA LEU A 5 8.16 -6.04 -3.59
C LEU A 5 6.82 -5.39 -3.94
N MET A 6 6.82 -4.43 -4.88
CA MET A 6 5.59 -3.80 -5.37
C MET A 6 4.63 -4.81 -6.01
N TYR A 7 5.13 -5.68 -6.89
CA TYR A 7 4.28 -6.71 -7.50
C TYR A 7 3.74 -7.72 -6.48
N THR A 8 4.55 -8.13 -5.52
CA THR A 8 4.14 -9.04 -4.45
C THR A 8 3.10 -8.38 -3.54
N GLY A 9 3.28 -7.10 -3.20
CA GLY A 9 2.32 -6.32 -2.43
C GLY A 9 0.97 -6.17 -3.15
N LEU A 10 1.00 -5.83 -4.44
CA LEU A 10 -0.22 -5.72 -5.25
C LEU A 10 -0.94 -7.08 -5.40
N GLY A 11 -0.19 -8.15 -5.69
CA GLY A 11 -0.75 -9.51 -5.78
C GLY A 11 -1.34 -9.99 -4.45
N GLY A 12 -0.63 -9.76 -3.34
CA GLY A 12 -1.11 -10.09 -1.99
C GLY A 12 -2.37 -9.32 -1.61
N ALA A 13 -2.45 -8.03 -1.93
CA ALA A 13 -3.63 -7.21 -1.69
C ALA A 13 -4.85 -7.67 -2.51
N LEU A 14 -4.65 -8.08 -3.77
CA LEU A 14 -5.70 -8.65 -4.61
C LEU A 14 -6.24 -9.95 -4.01
N LEU A 15 -5.37 -10.89 -3.64
CA LEU A 15 -5.77 -12.16 -3.01
C LEU A 15 -6.50 -11.92 -1.69
N PHE A 16 -6.04 -10.95 -0.90
CA PHE A 16 -6.71 -10.57 0.34
C PHE A 16 -8.13 -10.05 0.08
N LYS A 17 -8.30 -9.17 -0.91
CA LYS A 17 -9.61 -8.65 -1.31
C LYS A 17 -10.55 -9.78 -1.72
N GLU A 18 -10.11 -10.68 -2.59
CA GLU A 18 -10.90 -11.84 -3.04
C GLU A 18 -11.36 -12.70 -1.86
N ARG A 19 -10.47 -12.97 -0.90
CA ARG A 19 -10.78 -13.77 0.29
C ARG A 19 -11.80 -13.09 1.21
N VAL A 20 -11.69 -11.78 1.39
CA VAL A 20 -12.66 -11.00 2.19
C VAL A 20 -14.04 -11.02 1.52
N GLU A 21 -14.10 -10.79 0.21
CA GLU A 21 -15.36 -10.82 -0.55
C GLU A 21 -16.00 -12.22 -0.49
N GLU A 22 -15.22 -13.30 -0.62
CA GLU A 22 -15.73 -14.67 -0.47
C GLU A 22 -16.32 -14.94 0.92
N GLU A 23 -15.63 -14.55 1.99
CA GLU A 23 -16.12 -14.79 3.35
C GLU A 23 -17.39 -13.99 3.65
N LEU A 24 -17.46 -12.74 3.21
CA LEU A 24 -18.67 -11.92 3.33
C LEU A 24 -19.84 -12.54 2.57
N LYS A 25 -19.61 -13.01 1.34
CA LYS A 25 -20.63 -13.70 0.55
C LYS A 25 -21.12 -14.98 1.24
N LYS A 26 -20.22 -15.79 1.82
CA LYS A 26 -20.60 -16.98 2.61
C LYS A 26 -21.45 -16.62 3.83
N LEU A 27 -21.18 -15.48 4.47
CA LEU A 27 -21.99 -15.01 5.60
C LEU A 27 -23.36 -14.53 5.14
N GLU A 28 -23.43 -13.86 3.99
CA GLU A 28 -24.68 -13.36 3.39
C GLU A 28 -25.58 -14.53 2.97
N GLU A 29 -25.02 -15.53 2.28
CA GLU A 29 -25.73 -16.76 1.89
C GLU A 29 -26.26 -17.55 3.11
N LYS A 30 -25.55 -17.48 4.24
CA LYS A 30 -25.98 -18.08 5.51
C LYS A 30 -26.97 -17.21 6.29
N GLY A 31 -27.35 -16.04 5.76
CA GLY A 31 -28.24 -15.08 6.43
C GLY A 31 -27.65 -14.47 7.71
N LYS A 32 -26.33 -14.55 7.90
CA LYS A 32 -25.63 -14.04 9.10
C LYS A 32 -25.28 -12.56 9.01
N ILE A 33 -25.32 -11.99 7.81
CA ILE A 33 -25.04 -10.59 7.52
C ILE A 33 -25.98 -10.14 6.40
N SER A 34 -26.39 -8.88 6.40
CA SER A 34 -27.17 -8.32 5.29
C SER A 34 -26.26 -7.87 4.14
N THR A 35 -26.85 -7.75 2.94
CA THR A 35 -26.17 -7.14 1.79
C THR A 35 -25.72 -5.70 2.08
N SER A 36 -26.49 -4.97 2.90
CA SER A 36 -26.16 -3.60 3.31
C SER A 36 -24.88 -3.56 4.14
N ASP A 37 -24.77 -4.43 5.14
CA ASP A 37 -23.62 -4.47 6.03
C ASP A 37 -22.35 -4.92 5.27
N THR A 38 -22.50 -5.84 4.33
CA THR A 38 -21.41 -6.27 3.44
C THR A 38 -20.86 -5.11 2.62
N LYS A 39 -21.74 -4.32 1.99
CA LYS A 39 -21.33 -3.13 1.22
C LYS A 39 -20.66 -2.09 2.11
N SER A 40 -21.26 -1.81 3.27
CA SER A 40 -20.70 -0.85 4.23
C SER A 40 -19.32 -1.29 4.73
N PHE A 41 -19.12 -2.58 4.97
CA PHE A 41 -17.84 -3.12 5.38
C PHE A 41 -16.76 -2.95 4.30
N LEU A 42 -17.06 -3.34 3.05
CA LEU A 42 -16.14 -3.15 1.92
C LEU A 42 -15.80 -1.67 1.68
N GLU A 43 -16.79 -0.80 1.79
CA GLU A 43 -16.59 0.65 1.67
C GLU A 43 -15.71 1.19 2.81
N SER A 44 -15.93 0.74 4.05
CA SER A 44 -15.08 1.10 5.18
C SER A 44 -13.62 0.65 5.01
N LEU A 45 -13.40 -0.53 4.42
CA LEU A 45 -12.07 -1.03 4.09
C LEU A 45 -11.39 -0.15 3.03
N LYS A 46 -12.13 0.23 1.98
CA LYS A 46 -11.62 1.14 0.94
C LYS A 46 -11.22 2.48 1.52
N THR A 47 -12.10 3.12 2.30
CA THR A 47 -11.82 4.42 2.93
C THR A 47 -10.65 4.36 3.90
N LYS A 48 -10.53 3.27 4.69
CA LYS A 48 -9.34 3.07 5.54
C LYS A 48 -8.06 2.97 4.72
N GLY A 49 -8.10 2.24 3.60
CA GLY A 49 -6.96 2.13 2.69
C GLY A 49 -6.54 3.49 2.10
N GLU A 50 -7.51 4.29 1.64
CA GLU A 50 -7.26 5.63 1.10
C GLU A 50 -6.66 6.58 2.14
N ASN A 51 -7.14 6.53 3.39
CA ASN A 51 -6.59 7.33 4.48
C ASN A 51 -5.14 6.95 4.80
N GLU A 52 -4.81 5.66 4.75
CA GLU A 52 -3.46 5.17 5.08
C GLU A 52 -2.47 5.31 3.91
N GLU A 53 -2.95 5.53 2.68
CA GLU A 53 -2.11 5.71 1.48
C GLU A 53 -1.10 6.84 1.66
N THR A 54 -1.53 7.99 2.20
CA THR A 54 -0.68 9.16 2.38
C THR A 54 0.48 8.85 3.32
N ARG A 55 0.17 8.21 4.46
CA ARG A 55 1.17 7.80 5.44
C ARG A 55 2.13 6.76 4.88
N LEU A 56 1.60 5.73 4.20
CA LEU A 56 2.41 4.69 3.58
C LEU A 56 3.39 5.28 2.54
N LYS A 57 2.95 6.26 1.76
CA LYS A 57 3.80 6.95 0.79
C LYS A 57 4.93 7.72 1.45
N GLU A 58 4.68 8.36 2.59
CA GLU A 58 5.72 9.03 3.37
C GLU A 58 6.72 8.04 3.96
N GLU A 59 6.24 6.94 4.55
CA GLU A 59 7.10 5.88 5.11
C GLU A 59 8.00 5.27 4.02
N ILE A 60 7.45 4.94 2.84
CA ILE A 60 8.23 4.45 1.70
C ILE A 60 9.27 5.47 1.25
N LYS A 61 8.90 6.75 1.16
CA LYS A 61 9.82 7.81 0.74
C LYS A 61 10.98 7.96 1.72
N THR A 62 10.72 7.86 3.02
CA THR A 62 11.73 7.90 4.08
C THR A 62 12.65 6.70 3.98
N ALA A 63 12.11 5.47 3.89
CA ALA A 63 12.91 4.27 3.75
C ALA A 63 13.83 4.31 2.51
N ILE A 64 13.35 4.84 1.38
CA ILE A 64 14.18 5.00 0.18
C ILE A 64 15.31 6.02 0.42
N LYS A 65 15.05 7.13 1.11
CA LYS A 65 16.09 8.11 1.44
C LYS A 65 17.17 7.52 2.34
N GLU A 66 16.78 6.79 3.38
CA GLU A 66 17.70 6.12 4.29
C GLU A 66 18.61 5.15 3.53
N VAL A 67 18.05 4.33 2.64
CA VAL A 67 18.83 3.42 1.79
C VAL A 67 19.80 4.18 0.88
N ILE A 68 19.38 5.31 0.29
CA ILE A 68 20.27 6.15 -0.55
C ILE A 68 21.45 6.70 0.26
N GLU A 69 21.19 7.17 1.48
CA GLU A 69 22.21 7.68 2.40
C GLU A 69 23.17 6.58 2.88
N GLU A 70 22.65 5.42 3.27
CA GLU A 70 23.45 4.26 3.70
C GLU A 70 24.38 3.74 2.60
N LEU A 71 23.92 3.78 1.34
CA LEU A 71 24.71 3.40 0.18
C LEU A 71 25.72 4.49 -0.27
N GLY A 72 25.70 5.66 0.37
CA GLY A 72 26.58 6.78 0.04
C GLY A 72 26.33 7.37 -1.36
N LEU A 73 25.09 7.25 -1.86
CA LEU A 73 24.74 7.73 -3.19
C LEU A 73 24.60 9.26 -3.18
N ALA A 74 25.31 9.92 -4.10
CA ALA A 74 25.21 11.37 -4.26
C ALA A 74 23.80 11.78 -4.75
N THR A 75 23.19 12.72 -4.04
CA THR A 75 21.90 13.29 -4.44
C THR A 75 22.07 14.28 -5.59
N LYS A 76 20.97 14.65 -6.24
CA LYS A 76 20.97 15.69 -7.27
C LYS A 76 21.57 17.01 -6.77
N LYS A 77 21.32 17.36 -5.50
CA LYS A 77 21.87 18.56 -4.87
C LYS A 77 23.40 18.48 -4.76
N ASP A 78 23.91 17.32 -4.35
CA ASP A 78 25.36 17.10 -4.21
C ASP A 78 26.07 17.19 -5.57
N ILE A 79 25.43 16.69 -6.64
CA ILE A 79 25.94 16.81 -8.02
C ILE A 79 25.94 18.27 -8.48
N GLU A 80 24.87 19.02 -8.22
CA GLU A 80 24.78 20.43 -8.59
C GLU A 80 25.80 21.31 -7.84
N GLU A 81 26.08 21.01 -6.56
CA GLU A 81 27.16 21.68 -5.81
C GLU A 81 28.54 21.33 -6.35
N ALA A 82 28.77 20.07 -6.74
CA ALA A 82 30.04 19.64 -7.33
C ALA A 82 30.33 20.31 -8.69
N LEU A 83 29.31 20.54 -9.52
CA LEU A 83 29.43 21.13 -10.87
C LEU A 83 29.52 22.67 -10.88
N LYS A 84 29.28 23.33 -9.74
CA LYS A 84 29.38 24.81 -9.61
C LYS A 84 30.79 25.31 -9.28
N LYS A 85 31.76 24.41 -9.09
CA LYS A 85 33.19 24.70 -8.97
C LYS A 85 33.89 24.50 -10.31
#